data_AF-A0A075MJC1-F1
#
_entry.id   AF-A0A075MJC1-F1
#
_cell.length_a   1.000
_cell.length_b   1.000
_cell.length_c   1.000
_cell.angle_alpha   90.00
_cell.angle_beta   90.00
_cell.angle_gamma   90.00
#
_symmetry.space_group_name_H-M   'P 1'
#
loop_
_entity.id
_entity.type
_entity.pdbx_description
1 polymer ?
#
loop_
_entity_poly.entity_id
_entity_poly.type
_entity_poly.pdbx_seq_one_letter_code
_entity_poly.pdbx_strand_id
1 'polypeptide(L)'
;MKDNRRDNKPRYRYNNRDNYSDQSRGLALPSPALLESYDEISPGLADKLADIIKQEQKHRHDWENKYLRAMSSIAKIGQLFGLVLAVIIIYATILLAGEENNTYIAAVTCFSGFAFLSCAVLASIKTKQHMRRPHYTKQYKR
;
A
#
# COMPACT_ATOMS: atom_id res chain seq x y z
N MET A 1 -36.57 44.38 -10.77
CA MET A 1 -36.49 43.98 -9.34
C MET A 1 -36.27 42.48 -9.26
N LYS A 2 -35.09 42.01 -8.83
CA LYS A 2 -34.83 40.60 -8.54
C LYS A 2 -34.58 40.47 -7.03
N ASP A 3 -35.53 39.82 -6.37
CA ASP A 3 -35.51 39.49 -4.93
C ASP A 3 -34.31 38.58 -4.65
N ASN A 4 -33.40 39.03 -3.80
CA ASN A 4 -32.17 38.31 -3.42
C ASN A 4 -32.25 37.89 -1.96
N ARG A 5 -33.34 37.20 -1.59
CA ARG A 5 -33.46 36.50 -0.30
C ARG A 5 -32.68 35.19 -0.33
N ARG A 6 -31.37 35.29 -0.08
CA ARG A 6 -30.53 34.14 0.26
C ARG A 6 -30.75 33.76 1.73
N ASP A 7 -31.62 32.76 1.92
CA ASP A 7 -31.55 31.68 2.90
C ASP A 7 -30.52 31.83 4.04
N ASN A 8 -30.86 32.60 5.06
CA ASN A 8 -30.16 32.57 6.34
C ASN A 8 -30.75 31.45 7.20
N LYS A 9 -30.29 30.21 7.02
CA LYS A 9 -30.60 29.11 7.94
C LYS A 9 -29.62 29.12 9.11
N PRO A 10 -30.09 29.17 10.37
CA PRO A 10 -29.20 29.09 11.52
C PRO A 10 -28.48 27.74 11.51
N ARG A 11 -27.15 27.77 11.44
CA ARG A 11 -26.31 26.59 11.59
C ARG A 11 -26.38 26.16 13.05
N TYR A 12 -27.18 25.15 13.36
CA TYR A 12 -27.07 24.44 14.63
C TYR A 12 -25.65 23.88 14.74
N ARG A 13 -24.82 24.56 15.52
CA ARG A 13 -23.47 24.15 15.86
C ARG A 13 -23.61 23.05 16.90
N TYR A 14 -23.71 21.81 16.42
CA TYR A 14 -23.68 20.64 17.28
C TYR A 14 -22.26 20.52 17.87
N ASN A 15 -22.07 21.09 19.06
CA ASN A 15 -20.85 20.94 19.86
C ASN A 15 -20.87 19.55 20.50
N ASN A 16 -20.53 18.52 19.73
CA ASN A 16 -20.29 17.19 20.30
C ASN A 16 -18.85 17.15 20.83
N ARG A 17 -18.73 17.46 22.12
CA ARG A 17 -17.49 17.34 22.89
C ARG A 17 -17.57 16.11 23.80
N ASP A 18 -18.07 15.01 23.24
CA ASP A 18 -17.99 13.71 23.91
C ASP A 18 -16.63 13.10 23.57
N ASN A 19 -15.80 13.02 24.60
CA ASN A 19 -14.51 12.34 24.60
C ASN A 19 -14.68 10.81 24.44
N TYR A 20 -15.26 10.36 23.33
CA TYR A 20 -15.00 9.03 22.79
C TYR A 20 -13.78 9.14 21.87
N SER A 21 -12.64 9.45 22.48
CA SER A 21 -11.36 9.51 21.78
C SER A 21 -11.00 8.10 21.29
N ASP A 22 -11.08 7.92 19.98
CA ASP A 22 -10.10 7.17 19.19
C ASP A 22 -9.99 5.64 19.32
N GLN A 23 -10.83 4.95 20.07
CA GLN A 23 -10.68 3.48 20.23
C GLN A 23 -11.17 2.64 19.02
N SER A 24 -11.82 3.26 18.04
CA SER A 24 -12.31 2.58 16.82
C SER A 24 -11.38 2.69 15.61
N ARG A 25 -10.14 3.18 15.77
CA ARG A 25 -9.23 3.38 14.62
C ARG A 25 -8.60 2.10 14.07
N GLY A 26 -8.74 0.96 14.73
CA GLY A 26 -8.25 -0.31 14.19
C GLY A 26 -8.29 -1.47 15.19
N LEU A 27 -9.48 -1.97 15.52
CA LEU A 27 -9.72 -3.23 16.26
C LEU A 27 -8.74 -3.56 17.40
N ALA A 28 -8.48 -2.62 18.28
CA ALA A 28 -8.04 -2.98 19.63
C ALA A 28 -9.28 -3.48 20.39
N LEU A 29 -9.13 -4.55 21.17
CA LEU A 29 -10.19 -4.96 22.09
C LEU A 29 -10.64 -3.73 22.92
N PRO A 30 -11.95 -3.50 23.09
CA PRO A 30 -12.42 -2.42 23.94
C PRO A 30 -11.90 -2.61 25.36
N SER A 31 -11.81 -1.52 26.13
CA SER A 31 -11.32 -1.59 27.51
C SER A 31 -12.16 -2.61 28.33
N PRO A 32 -11.57 -3.29 29.32
CA PRO A 32 -12.29 -4.29 30.12
C PRO A 32 -13.59 -3.76 30.74
N ALA A 33 -13.58 -2.52 31.21
CA ALA A 33 -14.77 -1.84 31.75
C ALA A 33 -15.87 -1.66 30.69
N LEU A 34 -15.53 -1.50 29.41
CA LEU A 34 -16.51 -1.39 28.34
C LEU A 34 -17.08 -2.77 27.95
N LEU A 35 -16.25 -3.81 27.99
CA LEU A 35 -16.71 -5.20 27.79
C LEU A 35 -17.72 -5.63 28.86
N GLU A 36 -17.48 -5.27 30.12
CA GLU A 36 -18.40 -5.51 31.24
C GLU A 36 -19.74 -4.81 31.00
N SER A 37 -19.73 -3.54 30.58
CA SER A 37 -20.97 -2.81 30.23
C SER A 37 -21.76 -3.43 29.07
N TYR A 38 -21.08 -4.11 28.13
CA TYR A 38 -21.75 -4.84 27.06
C TYR A 38 -22.45 -6.11 27.55
N ASP A 39 -21.86 -6.78 28.54
CA ASP A 39 -22.41 -7.99 29.16
C ASP A 39 -23.57 -7.67 30.11
N GLU A 40 -23.52 -6.52 30.79
CA GLU A 40 -24.63 -5.98 31.60
C GLU A 40 -25.89 -5.71 30.76
N ILE A 41 -25.73 -5.27 29.50
CA ILE A 41 -26.86 -5.04 28.58
C ILE A 41 -27.43 -6.37 28.09
N SER A 42 -26.58 -7.33 27.75
CA SER A 42 -26.99 -8.65 27.30
C SER A 42 -25.90 -9.68 27.61
N PRO A 43 -26.20 -10.71 28.41
CA PRO A 43 -25.21 -11.71 28.77
C PRO A 43 -24.73 -12.46 27.52
N GLY A 44 -23.41 -12.57 27.36
CA GLY A 44 -22.73 -13.21 26.23
C GLY A 44 -22.48 -12.29 25.03
N LEU A 45 -22.75 -10.99 25.14
CA LEU A 45 -22.48 -10.03 24.06
C LEU A 45 -20.99 -9.69 23.98
N ALA A 46 -20.30 -9.63 25.11
CA ALA A 46 -18.85 -9.44 25.18
C ALA A 46 -18.09 -10.55 24.44
N ASP A 47 -18.50 -11.81 24.62
CA ASP A 47 -17.89 -12.97 23.95
C ASP A 47 -18.10 -12.92 22.43
N LYS A 48 -19.32 -12.63 21.98
CA LYS A 48 -19.62 -12.45 20.55
C LYS A 48 -18.81 -11.32 19.93
N LEU A 49 -18.62 -10.23 20.65
CA LEU A 49 -17.80 -9.11 20.20
C LEU A 49 -16.33 -9.50 20.10
N ALA A 50 -15.81 -10.25 21.08
CA ALA A 50 -14.44 -10.77 21.04
C ALA A 50 -14.22 -11.70 19.83
N ASP A 51 -15.19 -12.56 19.51
CA ASP A 51 -15.14 -13.44 18.33
C ASP A 51 -15.13 -12.66 17.02
N ILE A 52 -16.00 -11.65 16.88
CA ILE A 52 -16.04 -10.76 15.71
C ILE A 52 -14.69 -10.03 15.55
N ILE A 53 -14.14 -9.51 16.65
CA ILE A 53 -12.85 -8.82 16.65
C ILE A 53 -11.73 -9.78 16.23
N LYS A 54 -11.72 -10.99 16.75
CA LYS A 54 -10.72 -12.02 16.42
C LYS A 54 -10.79 -12.43 14.95
N GLN A 55 -11.99 -12.60 14.40
CA GLN A 55 -12.19 -12.92 12.99
C GLN A 55 -11.68 -11.78 12.09
N GLU A 56 -11.98 -10.54 12.44
CA GLU A 56 -11.57 -9.36 11.69
C GLU A 56 -10.04 -9.12 11.80
N GLN A 57 -9.43 -9.37 12.95
CA GLN A 57 -7.97 -9.35 13.14
C GLN A 57 -7.27 -10.42 12.30
N LYS A 58 -7.80 -11.66 12.32
CA LYS A 58 -7.30 -12.74 11.47
C LYS A 58 -7.38 -12.37 9.98
N HIS A 59 -8.50 -11.78 9.56
CA HIS A 59 -8.68 -11.31 8.20
C HIS A 59 -7.63 -10.27 7.80
N ARG A 60 -7.35 -9.27 8.65
CA ARG A 60 -6.32 -8.25 8.41
C ARG A 60 -4.93 -8.86 8.32
N HIS A 61 -4.58 -9.75 9.22
CA HIS A 61 -3.30 -10.45 9.17
C HIS A 61 -3.14 -11.30 7.91
N ASP A 62 -4.20 -12.00 7.48
CA ASP A 62 -4.18 -12.77 6.25
C ASP A 62 -3.99 -11.86 5.02
N TRP A 63 -4.65 -10.70 4.98
CA TRP A 63 -4.45 -9.70 3.92
C TRP A 63 -3.05 -9.11 3.92
N GLU A 64 -2.53 -8.73 5.08
CA GLU A 64 -1.17 -8.20 5.23
C GLU A 64 -0.14 -9.22 4.77
N ASN A 65 -0.27 -10.48 5.20
CA ASN A 65 0.60 -11.57 4.79
C ASN A 65 0.55 -11.81 3.27
N LYS A 66 -0.65 -11.82 2.66
CA LYS A 66 -0.79 -11.94 1.21
C LYS A 66 -0.14 -10.78 0.48
N TYR A 67 -0.35 -9.55 0.96
CA TYR A 67 0.24 -8.35 0.39
C TYR A 67 1.78 -8.38 0.45
N LEU A 68 2.34 -8.72 1.61
CA LEU A 68 3.80 -8.86 1.79
C LEU A 68 4.39 -9.93 0.87
N ARG A 69 3.73 -11.09 0.75
CA ARG A 69 4.14 -12.18 -0.15
C ARG A 69 4.09 -11.76 -1.62
N ALA A 70 3.03 -11.06 -2.03
CA ALA A 70 2.90 -10.55 -3.40
C ALA A 70 3.99 -9.53 -3.71
N MET A 71 4.24 -8.58 -2.81
CA MET A 71 5.30 -7.57 -2.95
C MET A 71 6.70 -8.19 -3.03
N SER A 72 6.96 -9.23 -2.24
CA SER A 72 8.21 -10.01 -2.30
C SER A 72 8.35 -10.74 -3.64
N SER A 73 7.27 -11.36 -4.11
CA SER A 73 7.26 -12.13 -5.37
C SER A 73 7.48 -11.22 -6.57
N ILE A 74 6.80 -10.07 -6.64
CA ILE A 74 6.99 -9.07 -7.71
C ILE A 74 8.44 -8.58 -7.74
N ALA A 75 9.06 -8.33 -6.59
CA ALA A 75 10.46 -7.91 -6.51
C ALA A 75 11.41 -8.98 -7.07
N LYS A 76 11.20 -10.25 -6.70
CA LYS A 76 12.02 -11.38 -7.20
C LYS A 76 11.87 -11.56 -8.71
N ILE A 77 10.64 -11.48 -9.22
CA ILE A 77 10.35 -11.61 -10.66
C ILE A 77 11.00 -10.46 -11.44
N GLY A 78 10.88 -9.21 -10.95
CA GLY A 78 11.53 -8.05 -11.57
C GLY A 78 13.05 -8.16 -11.59
N GLN A 79 13.66 -8.68 -10.51
CA GLN A 79 15.11 -8.91 -10.45
C GLN A 79 15.55 -10.01 -11.43
N LEU A 80 14.76 -11.07 -11.61
CA LEU A 80 15.04 -12.13 -12.57
C LEU A 80 15.01 -11.60 -14.02
N PHE A 81 13.99 -10.81 -14.38
CA PHE A 81 13.93 -10.18 -15.71
C PHE A 81 15.09 -9.19 -15.93
N GLY A 82 15.47 -8.42 -14.92
CA GLY A 82 16.65 -7.54 -14.97
C GLY A 82 17.95 -8.31 -15.20
N LEU A 83 18.12 -9.46 -14.55
CA LEU A 83 19.27 -10.34 -14.74
C LEU A 83 19.30 -10.92 -16.17
N VAL A 84 18.16 -11.39 -16.68
CA VAL A 84 18.06 -11.89 -18.06
C VAL A 84 18.43 -10.81 -19.07
N LEU A 85 17.92 -9.58 -18.91
CA LEU A 85 18.28 -8.45 -19.77
C LEU A 85 19.77 -8.11 -19.70
N ALA A 86 20.37 -8.13 -18.51
CA ALA A 86 21.80 -7.89 -18.35
C ALA A 86 22.64 -8.92 -19.11
N VAL A 87 22.26 -10.21 -19.02
CA VAL A 87 22.94 -11.29 -19.78
C VAL A 87 22.81 -11.07 -21.29
N ILE A 88 21.63 -10.67 -21.78
CA ILE A 88 21.41 -10.38 -23.20
C ILE A 88 22.30 -9.22 -23.67
N ILE A 89 22.42 -8.15 -22.88
CA ILE A 89 23.28 -7.00 -23.20
C ILE A 89 24.74 -7.45 -23.30
N ILE A 90 25.22 -8.21 -22.31
CA ILE A 90 26.61 -8.72 -22.30
C ILE A 90 26.86 -9.60 -23.53
N TYR A 91 25.94 -10.52 -23.83
CA TYR A 91 26.05 -11.40 -24.98
C TYR A 91 26.10 -10.62 -26.30
N ALA A 92 25.22 -9.64 -26.47
CA ALA A 92 25.22 -8.75 -27.63
C ALA A 92 26.54 -7.97 -27.75
N THR A 93 27.06 -7.44 -26.65
CA THR A 93 28.35 -6.73 -26.62
C THR A 93 29.50 -7.64 -27.04
N ILE A 94 29.53 -8.90 -26.61
CA ILE A 94 30.59 -9.86 -26.99
C ILE A 94 30.54 -10.16 -28.49
N LEU A 95 29.34 -10.40 -29.05
CA LEU A 95 29.19 -10.64 -30.49
C LEU A 95 29.67 -9.43 -31.32
N LEU A 96 29.28 -8.21 -30.91
CA LEU A 96 29.69 -6.97 -31.56
C LEU A 96 31.20 -6.71 -31.43
N ALA A 97 31.81 -7.05 -30.29
CA ALA A 97 33.24 -6.85 -30.08
C ALA A 97 34.14 -7.80 -30.88
N GLY A 98 33.60 -8.92 -31.36
CA GLY A 98 34.33 -9.88 -32.19
C GLY A 98 34.55 -9.44 -33.65
N GLU A 99 33.85 -8.41 -34.11
CA GLU A 99 34.02 -7.86 -35.46
C GLU A 99 35.12 -6.78 -35.46
N GLU A 100 36.14 -6.93 -36.31
CA GLU A 100 37.41 -6.16 -36.32
C GLU A 100 37.29 -4.63 -36.49
N ASN A 101 36.08 -4.07 -36.60
CA ASN A 101 35.87 -2.63 -36.75
C ASN A 101 34.74 -2.06 -35.87
N ASN A 102 34.21 -2.86 -34.93
CA ASN A 102 32.94 -2.58 -34.27
C ASN A 102 33.04 -2.33 -32.75
N THR A 103 34.27 -2.20 -32.24
CA THR A 103 34.57 -1.98 -30.81
C THR A 103 33.88 -0.74 -30.23
N TYR A 104 33.72 0.32 -31.03
CA TYR A 104 33.01 1.53 -30.59
C TYR A 104 31.53 1.26 -30.33
N ILE A 105 30.85 0.53 -31.23
CA ILE A 105 29.42 0.21 -31.06
C ILE A 105 29.24 -0.71 -29.86
N ALA A 106 30.12 -1.71 -29.68
CA ALA A 106 30.10 -2.59 -28.52
C ALA A 106 30.20 -1.81 -27.19
N ALA A 107 31.10 -0.82 -27.12
CA ALA A 107 31.26 0.03 -25.94
C ALA A 107 30.00 0.85 -25.66
N VAL A 108 29.43 1.51 -26.68
CA VAL A 108 28.21 2.32 -26.54
C VAL A 108 27.03 1.47 -26.09
N THR A 109 26.83 0.27 -26.65
CA THR A 109 25.76 -0.65 -26.25
C THR A 109 25.91 -1.10 -24.80
N CYS A 110 27.14 -1.39 -24.35
CA CYS A 110 27.41 -1.78 -22.97
C CYS A 110 27.06 -0.64 -21.99
N PHE A 111 27.62 0.55 -22.19
CA PHE A 111 27.39 1.69 -21.28
C PHE A 111 25.93 2.13 -21.25
N SER A 112 25.28 2.24 -22.41
CA SER A 112 23.87 2.63 -22.50
C SER A 112 22.95 1.58 -21.85
N GLY A 113 23.22 0.29 -22.07
CA GLY A 113 22.47 -0.81 -21.46
C GLY A 113 22.56 -0.80 -19.93
N PHE A 114 23.78 -0.67 -19.37
CA PHE A 114 23.96 -0.58 -17.92
C PHE A 114 23.38 0.71 -17.31
N ALA A 115 23.51 1.85 -18.01
CA ALA A 115 22.90 3.10 -17.57
C ALA A 115 21.37 3.01 -17.49
N PHE A 116 20.74 2.36 -18.48
CA PHE A 116 19.30 2.12 -18.49
C PHE A 116 18.85 1.22 -17.33
N LEU A 117 19.55 0.11 -17.09
CA LEU A 117 19.25 -0.78 -15.97
C LEU A 117 19.41 -0.08 -14.62
N SER A 118 20.47 0.71 -14.44
CA SER A 118 20.69 1.50 -13.24
C SER A 118 19.55 2.50 -12.99
N CYS A 119 19.15 3.23 -14.03
CA CYS A 119 18.03 4.18 -13.96
C CYS A 119 16.71 3.47 -13.59
N ALA A 120 16.42 2.32 -14.19
CA ALA A 120 15.22 1.54 -13.91
C ALA A 120 15.16 1.06 -12.45
N VAL A 121 16.29 0.61 -11.90
CA VAL A 121 16.39 0.19 -10.49
C VAL A 121 16.16 1.39 -9.56
N LEU A 122 16.78 2.53 -9.82
CA LEU A 122 16.60 3.74 -9.01
C LEU A 122 15.15 4.26 -9.06
N ALA A 123 14.51 4.24 -10.23
CA ALA A 123 13.10 4.57 -10.38
C ALA A 123 12.18 3.60 -9.62
N SER A 124 12.51 2.30 -9.63
CA SER A 124 11.78 1.28 -8.86
C SER A 124 11.89 1.49 -7.35
N ILE A 125 13.07 1.88 -6.86
CA ILE A 125 13.28 2.19 -5.43
C ILE A 125 12.47 3.43 -5.02
N LYS A 126 12.50 4.50 -5.84
CA LYS A 126 11.72 5.72 -5.57
C LYS A 126 10.20 5.46 -5.58
N THR A 127 9.71 4.72 -6.57
CA THR A 127 8.27 4.39 -6.67
C THR A 127 7.80 3.49 -5.53
N LYS A 128 8.65 2.55 -5.06
CA LYS A 128 8.37 1.75 -3.86
C LYS A 128 8.16 2.60 -2.62
N GLN A 129 8.85 3.73 -2.46
CA GLN A 129 8.69 4.59 -1.28
C GLN A 129 7.34 5.31 -1.27
N HIS A 130 6.80 5.70 -2.44
CA HIS A 130 5.49 6.35 -2.53
C HIS A 130 4.30 5.39 -2.34
N MET A 131 4.46 4.10 -2.66
CA MET A 131 3.40 3.10 -2.47
C MET A 131 3.29 2.53 -1.04
N ARG A 132 4.12 2.96 -0.08
CA ARG A 132 4.07 2.47 1.33
C ARG A 132 2.87 2.97 2.13
N ARG A 133 1.93 3.71 1.54
CA ARG A 133 0.71 4.13 2.22
C ARG A 133 -0.49 3.43 1.57
N PRO A 134 -0.90 2.24 2.03
CA PRO A 134 -2.24 1.76 1.73
C PRO A 134 -3.23 2.76 2.36
N HIS A 135 -3.77 3.64 1.53
CA HIS A 135 -4.97 4.39 1.88
C HIS A 135 -6.12 3.40 1.90
N TYR A 136 -6.45 2.91 3.10
CA TYR A 136 -7.76 2.33 3.40
C TYR A 136 -8.81 3.44 3.30
N THR A 137 -9.09 3.92 2.08
CA THR A 137 -10.09 4.96 1.87
C THR A 137 -11.33 4.36 1.22
N LYS A 138 -12.33 4.17 2.10
CA LYS A 138 -13.75 4.41 1.85
C LYS A 138 -14.46 3.42 0.92
N GLN A 139 -14.60 2.19 1.38
CA GLN A 139 -15.74 1.34 1.03
C GLN A 139 -16.83 1.49 2.11
N TYR A 140 -17.59 2.59 2.08
CA TYR A 140 -18.99 2.64 2.52
C TYR A 140 -19.54 4.05 2.22
N LYS A 141 -20.09 4.21 1.03
CA LYS A 141 -21.04 5.27 0.73
C LYS A 141 -22.12 4.66 -0.15
N ARG A 142 -23.09 4.01 0.50
CA ARG A 142 -24.42 3.80 -0.05
C ARG A 142 -25.27 5.00 0.34
#